data_AF-A0A0F9EE44-F1
#
_entry.id   AF-A0A0F9EE44-F1
#
_cell.length_a   1.000
_cell.length_b   1.000
_cell.length_c   1.000
_cell.angle_alpha   90.00
_cell.angle_beta   90.00
_cell.angle_gamma   90.00
#
_symmetry.space_group_name_H-M   'P 1'
#
loop_
_entity.id
_entity.type
_entity.pdbx_description
1 polymer ?
#
loop_
_entity_poly.entity_id
_entity_poly.type
_entity_poly.pdbx_seq_one_letter_code
_entity_poly.pdbx_strand_id
1 'polypeptide(L)'
;MNDMAVEAIVQLCEGNPGAATVCAQMVKAYGEDALVPLGELGIKGPEIWLLYKDENGEDLEATHQSLVDGTSMASLRRNRDSQFFEEVAE
;
A
#
# COMPACT_ATOMS: atom_id res chain seq x y z
N MET A 1 5.76 -15.94 12.08
CA MET A 1 5.65 -14.49 11.92
C MET A 1 6.23 -13.89 13.19
N ASN A 2 7.28 -13.08 13.08
CA ASN A 2 7.95 -12.48 14.23
C ASN A 2 7.09 -11.32 14.79
N ASP A 3 7.27 -10.97 16.07
CA ASP A 3 6.52 -9.90 16.73
C ASP A 3 6.74 -8.55 16.03
N MET A 4 7.95 -8.30 15.53
CA MET A 4 8.27 -7.08 14.75
C MET A 4 7.45 -6.96 13.46
N ALA A 5 7.20 -8.07 12.75
CA ALA A 5 6.37 -8.05 11.54
C ALA A 5 4.91 -7.74 11.88
N VAL A 6 4.41 -8.27 12.99
CA VAL A 6 3.04 -8.00 13.45
C VAL A 6 2.88 -6.54 13.81
N GLU A 7 3.84 -5.95 14.54
CA GLU A 7 3.83 -4.52 14.87
C GLU A 7 3.88 -3.64 13.62
N ALA A 8 4.74 -3.98 12.64
CA ALA A 8 4.81 -3.26 11.37
C ALA A 8 3.49 -3.31 10.60
N ILE A 9 2.85 -4.48 10.52
CA ILE A 9 1.53 -4.63 9.89
C ILE A 9 0.50 -3.75 10.61
N VAL A 10 0.44 -3.80 11.95
CA VAL A 10 -0.52 -2.99 12.72
C VAL A 10 -0.33 -1.49 12.46
N GLN A 11 0.91 -1.02 12.42
CA GLN A 11 1.21 0.39 12.15
C GLN A 11 0.88 0.80 10.71
N LEU A 12 1.22 -0.03 9.73
CA LEU A 12 0.98 0.27 8.32
C LEU A 12 -0.49 0.22 7.95
N CYS A 13 -1.29 -0.64 8.59
CA CYS A 13 -2.66 -0.89 8.18
C CYS A 13 -3.66 0.12 8.72
N GLU A 14 -3.33 0.89 9.76
CA GLU A 14 -4.21 1.93 10.33
C GLU A 14 -5.66 1.46 10.61
N GLY A 15 -5.81 0.19 11.03
CA GLY A 15 -7.13 -0.42 11.28
C GLY A 15 -7.89 -0.88 10.04
N ASN A 16 -7.34 -0.72 8.83
CA ASN A 16 -7.91 -1.25 7.59
C ASN A 16 -7.66 -2.77 7.46
N PRO A 17 -8.71 -3.61 7.47
CA PRO A 17 -8.56 -5.06 7.40
C PRO A 17 -8.08 -5.56 6.03
N GLY A 18 -8.36 -4.83 4.95
CA GLY A 18 -7.87 -5.14 3.60
C GLY A 18 -6.36 -4.93 3.53
N ALA A 19 -5.86 -3.80 4.04
CA ALA A 19 -4.43 -3.53 4.16
C ALA A 19 -3.72 -4.61 4.98
N ALA A 20 -4.30 -5.00 6.13
CA ALA A 20 -3.75 -6.04 6.99
C ALA A 20 -3.64 -7.38 6.26
N THR A 21 -4.63 -7.70 5.43
CA THR A 21 -4.61 -8.90 4.59
C THR A 21 -3.47 -8.85 3.58
N VAL A 22 -3.30 -7.72 2.87
CA VAL A 22 -2.24 -7.54 1.87
C VAL A 22 -0.86 -7.61 2.52
N CYS A 23 -0.62 -6.88 3.61
CA CYS A 23 0.67 -6.91 4.29
C CYS A 23 1.01 -8.31 4.82
N ALA A 24 0.03 -9.04 5.38
CA ALA A 24 0.25 -10.42 5.83
C ALA A 24 0.59 -11.37 4.65
N GLN A 25 -0.05 -11.19 3.50
CA GLN A 25 0.25 -11.95 2.28
C GLN A 25 1.66 -11.63 1.75
N MET A 26 2.06 -10.35 1.73
CA MET A 26 3.41 -9.94 1.32
C MET A 26 4.48 -10.55 2.22
N VAL A 27 4.30 -10.48 3.54
CA VAL A 27 5.25 -11.08 4.50
C VAL A 27 5.35 -12.59 4.29
N LYS A 28 4.22 -13.26 4.03
CA LYS A 28 4.21 -14.70 3.78
C LYS A 28 4.94 -15.08 2.48
N ALA A 29 4.85 -14.26 1.43
CA ALA A 29 5.41 -14.56 0.12
C ALA A 29 6.89 -14.13 -0.03
N TYR A 30 7.24 -12.96 0.52
CA TYR A 30 8.51 -12.28 0.24
C TYR A 30 9.34 -11.96 1.50
N GLY A 31 8.81 -12.24 2.69
CA GLY A 31 9.46 -11.92 3.96
C GLY A 31 9.15 -10.51 4.47
N GLU A 32 9.69 -10.18 5.64
CA GLU A 32 9.37 -8.94 6.39
C GLU A 32 9.87 -7.68 5.65
N ASP A 33 10.97 -7.80 4.91
CA ASP A 33 11.56 -6.70 4.12
C ASP A 33 10.63 -6.16 3.03
N ALA A 34 9.63 -6.95 2.62
CA ALA A 34 8.63 -6.54 1.63
C ALA A 34 7.75 -5.37 2.12
N LEU A 35 7.73 -5.10 3.43
CA LEU A 35 6.99 -3.96 4.01
C LEU A 35 7.80 -2.66 4.03
N VAL A 36 9.13 -2.72 3.86
CA VAL A 36 10.00 -1.53 3.93
C VAL A 36 9.60 -0.46 2.91
N PRO A 37 9.36 -0.79 1.63
CA PRO A 37 8.97 0.22 0.64
C PRO A 37 7.67 0.96 0.99
N LEU A 38 6.71 0.29 1.67
CA LEU A 38 5.48 0.95 2.12
C LEU A 38 5.78 2.07 3.10
N GLY A 39 6.70 1.83 4.04
CA GLY A 39 7.17 2.84 4.99
C GLY A 39 7.93 3.99 4.31
N GLU A 40 8.84 3.68 3.39
CA GLU A 40 9.66 4.67 2.68
C GLU A 40 8.84 5.55 1.73
N LEU A 41 7.84 4.97 1.07
CA LEU A 41 6.92 5.69 0.17
C LEU A 41 5.79 6.40 0.93
N GLY A 42 5.65 6.13 2.22
CA GLY A 42 4.59 6.67 3.07
C GLY A 42 3.20 6.11 2.76
N ILE A 43 3.12 4.95 2.13
CA ILE A 43 1.87 4.29 1.72
C ILE A 43 1.30 3.53 2.92
N LYS A 44 0.09 3.91 3.37
CA LYS A 44 -0.53 3.35 4.57
C LYS A 44 -2.04 3.17 4.45
N GLY A 45 -2.57 2.33 5.34
CA GLY A 45 -3.99 2.14 5.55
C GLY A 45 -4.72 1.80 4.24
N PRO A 46 -5.78 2.55 3.89
CA PRO A 46 -6.52 2.31 2.65
C PRO A 46 -5.67 2.36 1.37
N GLU A 47 -4.57 3.12 1.33
CA GLU A 47 -3.74 3.23 0.12
C GLU A 47 -3.08 1.90 -0.24
N ILE A 48 -2.72 1.08 0.75
CA ILE A 48 -2.19 -0.27 0.55
C ILE A 48 -3.23 -1.15 -0.17
N TRP A 49 -4.49 -1.05 0.25
CA TRP A 49 -5.58 -1.81 -0.34
C TRP A 49 -5.89 -1.35 -1.77
N LEU A 50 -5.91 -0.04 -2.01
CA LEU A 50 -6.14 0.53 -3.34
C LEU A 50 -4.98 0.19 -4.30
N LEU A 51 -3.74 0.24 -3.82
CA LEU A 51 -2.57 -0.17 -4.60
C LEU A 51 -2.69 -1.65 -5.03
N TYR A 52 -3.07 -2.53 -4.11
CA TYR A 52 -3.24 -3.94 -4.43
C TYR A 52 -4.40 -4.18 -5.40
N LYS A 53 -5.57 -3.62 -5.10
CA LYS A 53 -6.82 -3.94 -5.80
C LYS A 53 -6.98 -3.17 -7.11
N ASP A 54 -6.85 -1.84 -7.05
CA ASP A 54 -7.26 -0.96 -8.13
C ASP A 54 -6.09 -0.73 -9.11
N GLU A 55 -4.87 -0.59 -8.60
CA GLU A 55 -3.68 -0.36 -9.44
C GLU A 55 -3.07 -1.66 -9.99
N ASN A 56 -2.99 -2.68 -9.16
CA ASN A 56 -2.34 -3.94 -9.52
C ASN A 56 -3.33 -5.09 -9.77
N GLY A 57 -4.64 -4.83 -9.77
CA GLY A 57 -5.65 -5.82 -10.17
C GLY A 57 -5.74 -7.04 -9.24
N GLU A 58 -5.51 -6.84 -7.95
CA GLU A 58 -5.42 -7.90 -6.93
C GLU A 58 -4.26 -8.89 -7.18
N ASP A 59 -3.18 -8.42 -7.83
CA ASP A 59 -1.96 -9.19 -8.05
C ASP A 59 -0.88 -8.81 -7.03
N LEU A 60 -0.54 -9.76 -6.16
CA LEU A 60 0.46 -9.58 -5.10
C LEU A 60 1.88 -9.42 -5.64
N GLU A 61 2.22 -10.09 -6.74
CA GLU A 61 3.53 -9.99 -7.40
C GLU A 61 3.68 -8.63 -8.07
N ALA A 62 2.67 -8.19 -8.82
CA ALA A 62 2.66 -6.84 -9.40
C ALA A 62 2.70 -5.74 -8.33
N THR A 63 2.00 -5.94 -7.21
CA THR A 63 2.05 -5.03 -6.06
C THR A 63 3.45 -4.94 -5.48
N HIS A 64 4.10 -6.08 -5.22
CA HIS A 64 5.47 -6.10 -4.72
C HIS A 64 6.46 -5.45 -5.71
N GLN A 65 6.35 -5.78 -7.01
CA GLN A 65 7.23 -5.23 -8.04
C GLN A 65 7.06 -3.70 -8.19
N SER A 66 5.82 -3.20 -8.18
CA SER A 66 5.54 -1.76 -8.27
C SER A 66 6.03 -0.96 -7.05
N LEU A 67 6.09 -1.59 -5.89
CA LEU A 67 6.70 -1.02 -4.68
C LEU A 67 8.22 -0.97 -4.79
N VAL A 68 8.86 -2.05 -5.24
CA VAL A 68 10.32 -2.14 -5.40
C VAL A 68 10.82 -1.16 -6.48
N ASP A 69 10.10 -1.04 -7.59
CA ASP A 69 10.50 -0.17 -8.71
C ASP A 69 10.02 1.28 -8.54
N GLY A 70 9.29 1.60 -7.46
CA GLY A 70 8.79 2.94 -7.16
C GLY A 70 7.71 3.48 -8.12
N THR A 71 7.13 2.62 -8.96
CA THR A 71 6.08 2.99 -9.94
C THR A 71 4.68 3.09 -9.33
N SER A 72 4.50 2.51 -8.15
CA SER A 72 3.26 2.45 -7.35
C SER A 72 2.64 3.83 -7.02
N MET A 73 3.39 4.92 -7.17
CA MET A 73 2.95 6.29 -6.85
C MET A 73 2.30 7.07 -7.99
N ALA A 74 2.37 6.58 -9.23
CA ALA A 74 1.93 7.36 -10.40
C ALA A 74 0.42 7.60 -10.46
N SER A 75 -0.40 6.77 -9.82
CA SER A 75 -1.85 6.81 -9.99
C SER A 75 -2.61 7.28 -8.75
N LEU A 76 -2.19 6.90 -7.54
CA LEU A 76 -2.81 7.36 -6.29
C LEU A 76 -2.66 8.87 -6.08
N ARG A 77 -1.52 9.47 -6.46
CA ARG A 77 -1.32 10.93 -6.40
C ARG A 77 -2.16 11.69 -7.41
N ARG A 78 -2.38 11.13 -8.61
CA ARG A 78 -3.22 11.78 -9.65
C ARG A 78 -4.65 11.96 -9.17
N ASN A 79 -5.24 10.97 -8.49
CA ASN A 79 -6.61 11.08 -7.97
C ASN A 79 -6.76 12.10 -6.84
N ARG A 80 -5.73 12.26 -5.99
CA ARG A 80 -5.76 13.21 -4.87
C ARG A 80 -5.68 14.67 -5.35
N ASP A 81 -4.89 14.94 -6.39
CA ASP A 81 -4.77 16.29 -6.93
C ASP A 81 -6.00 16.68 -7.77
N SER A 82 -6.64 15.73 -8.49
CA SER A 82 -7.86 16.02 -9.26
C SER A 82 -9.09 16.34 -8.41
N GLN A 83 -9.23 15.77 -7.21
CA GLN A 83 -10.34 16.11 -6.31
C GLN A 83 -10.20 17.50 -5.66
N PHE A 84 -8.97 17.99 -5.49
CA PHE A 84 -8.74 19.31 -4.87
C PHE A 84 -9.09 20.48 -5.80
N PHE A 85 -9.03 20.29 -7.12
CA PHE A 85 -9.37 21.34 -8.08
C PHE A 85 -10.88 21.47 -8.38
N GLU A 86 -11.70 20.44 -8.09
CA GLU A 86 -13.15 20.53 -8.26
C GLU A 86 -13.83 21.21 -7.06
N GLU A 87 -13.28 21.11 -5.84
CA GLU A 87 -13.90 21.67 -4.62
C GLU A 87 -13.69 23.18 -4.42
N VAL A 88 -12.74 23.79 -5.15
CA VAL A 88 -12.43 25.24 -5.05
C VAL A 88 -13.15 26.06 -6.15
N ALA A 89 -13.93 25.40 -7.00
CA ALA A 89 -14.63 26.01 -8.12
C ALA A 89 -16.12 26.34 -7.87
N GLU A 90 -16.63 26.18 -6.64
CA GLU A 90 -17.98 26.60 -6.23
C GLU A 90 -18.01 27.89 -5.40
#